data_AF-A0A7K1GMD9-F1
#
_entry.id   AF-A0A7K1GMD9-F1
#
_cell.length_a   1.000
_cell.length_b   1.000
_cell.length_c   1.000
_cell.angle_alpha   90.00
_cell.angle_beta   90.00
_cell.angle_gamma   90.00
#
_symmetry.space_group_name_H-M   'P 1'
#
loop_
_entity.id
_entity.type
_entity.pdbx_description
1 polymer ?
#
loop_
_entity_poly.entity_id
_entity_poly.type
_entity_poly.pdbx_seq_one_letter_code
_entity_poly.pdbx_strand_id
1 'polypeptide(L)'
;MKKITFMVLGMAAMIAVSCGEKKDAPKEGEATTTEAETPAAKGDDAVSAIGEEAVLNKYIELVDKLVDAQKAKDTEEITKVTQDLMVVSQDVAKIDLTKLTKEQAEKLAAIGKKYQEALMAN
;
A
#
# COMPACT_ATOMS: atom_id res chain seq x y z
N MET A 1 23.96 2.26 36.75
CA MET A 1 22.69 1.52 36.84
C MET A 1 21.97 1.63 35.49
N LYS A 2 21.75 0.47 34.84
CA LYS A 2 20.83 0.13 33.72
C LYS A 2 20.61 1.23 32.66
N LYS A 3 21.36 1.28 31.54
CA LYS A 3 21.20 0.49 30.30
C LYS A 3 19.73 0.10 30.04
N ILE A 4 18.99 0.95 29.34
CA ILE A 4 17.69 0.58 28.75
C ILE A 4 17.93 0.28 27.29
N THR A 5 17.88 -1.02 27.05
CA THR A 5 18.11 -1.74 25.81
C THR A 5 17.04 -1.39 24.78
N PHE A 6 17.54 -1.00 23.61
CA PHE A 6 16.98 -1.17 22.28
C PHE A 6 16.31 -2.55 22.12
N MET A 7 14.99 -2.67 22.33
CA MET A 7 14.26 -3.91 22.04
C MET A 7 12.74 -3.69 21.89
N VAL A 8 12.33 -3.06 20.79
CA VAL A 8 10.96 -3.20 20.26
C VAL A 8 11.07 -3.47 18.76
N LEU A 9 11.63 -4.63 18.45
CA LEU A 9 11.58 -5.26 17.14
C LEU A 9 10.85 -6.59 17.34
N GLY A 10 9.56 -6.65 17.04
CA GLY A 10 8.80 -7.89 17.17
C GLY A 10 7.30 -7.72 17.38
N MET A 11 6.57 -7.46 16.31
CA MET A 11 5.26 -8.08 16.04
C MET A 11 4.78 -7.72 14.63
N ALA A 12 5.52 -8.21 13.63
CA ALA A 12 5.00 -8.33 12.26
C ALA A 12 4.77 -9.83 12.03
N ALA A 13 3.64 -10.34 12.50
CA ALA A 13 3.20 -11.69 12.19
C ALA A 13 1.66 -11.73 12.17
N MET A 14 1.15 -11.96 10.96
CA MET A 14 -0.11 -12.65 10.69
C MET A 14 -1.40 -11.88 11.03
N ILE A 15 -1.76 -10.91 10.18
CA ILE A 15 -3.17 -10.81 9.79
C ILE A 15 -3.34 -11.78 8.62
N ALA A 16 -3.80 -12.97 9.00
CA ALA A 16 -4.19 -14.02 8.10
C ALA A 16 -5.23 -13.50 7.10
N VAL A 17 -4.91 -13.72 5.83
CA VAL A 17 -5.85 -13.87 4.72
C VAL A 17 -7.06 -14.66 5.20
N SER A 18 -8.17 -13.96 5.39
CA SER A 18 -9.50 -14.53 5.53
C SER A 18 -10.35 -13.98 4.38
N CYS A 19 -10.03 -14.43 3.18
CA CYS A 19 -10.98 -14.42 2.07
C CYS A 19 -10.81 -15.72 1.30
N GLY A 20 -11.68 -16.68 1.59
CA GLY A 20 -11.96 -17.80 0.70
C GLY A 20 -11.28 -19.11 1.06
N GLU A 21 -11.94 -19.87 1.93
CA GLU A 21 -11.90 -21.34 1.93
C GLU A 21 -11.93 -21.88 0.49
N LYS A 22 -10.86 -22.55 0.06
CA LYS A 22 -10.95 -23.80 -0.69
C LYS A 22 -9.88 -24.75 -0.17
N LYS A 23 -10.39 -25.84 0.41
CA LYS A 23 -9.72 -27.07 0.81
C LYS A 23 -8.64 -27.48 -0.21
N ASP A 24 -7.45 -27.83 0.25
CA ASP A 24 -7.05 -29.22 0.46
C ASP A 24 -5.57 -29.26 0.87
N ALA A 25 -5.29 -29.96 1.96
CA ALA A 25 -3.97 -30.48 2.28
C ALA A 25 -4.22 -31.93 2.76
N PRO A 26 -3.26 -32.87 2.67
CA PRO A 26 -1.88 -32.76 2.14
C PRO A 26 -1.49 -33.93 1.22
N LYS A 27 -0.30 -33.88 0.60
CA LYS A 27 0.61 -35.02 0.59
C LYS A 27 2.05 -34.62 0.29
N GLU A 28 2.92 -35.03 1.20
CA GLU A 28 4.35 -35.18 1.01
C GLU A 28 4.65 -36.04 -0.22
N GLY A 29 5.75 -35.76 -0.90
CA GLY A 29 6.41 -36.74 -1.76
C GLY A 29 6.76 -36.24 -3.16
N GLU A 30 8.06 -36.18 -3.38
CA GLU A 30 8.76 -36.38 -4.65
C GLU A 30 8.81 -35.23 -5.67
N ALA A 31 10.03 -35.08 -6.16
CA ALA A 31 10.49 -34.16 -7.19
C ALA A 31 9.64 -34.24 -8.47
N THR A 32 9.47 -33.10 -9.13
CA THR A 32 9.93 -32.83 -10.52
C THR A 32 9.23 -31.56 -11.02
N THR A 33 10.04 -30.61 -11.50
CA THR A 33 9.81 -29.60 -12.54
C THR A 33 8.41 -29.01 -12.69
N THR A 34 8.30 -27.69 -12.55
CA THR A 34 7.82 -26.79 -13.63
C THR A 34 8.04 -25.35 -13.18
N GLU A 35 8.85 -24.62 -13.96
CA GLU A 35 8.80 -23.16 -14.02
C GLU A 35 7.34 -22.72 -14.21
N ALA A 36 6.73 -22.22 -13.14
CA ALA A 36 5.64 -21.28 -13.26
C ALA A 36 6.26 -19.92 -12.92
N GLU A 37 6.86 -19.29 -13.93
CA GLU A 37 6.98 -17.83 -13.95
C GLU A 37 5.56 -17.28 -13.74
N THR A 38 5.25 -16.97 -12.50
CA THR A 38 4.18 -16.03 -12.19
C THR A 38 4.48 -14.81 -13.03
N PRO A 39 3.55 -14.28 -13.86
CA PRO A 39 3.83 -13.09 -14.63
C PRO A 39 4.36 -12.05 -13.65
N ALA A 40 5.65 -11.73 -13.75
CA ALA A 40 6.20 -10.57 -13.09
C ALA A 40 5.28 -9.44 -13.54
N ALA A 41 4.51 -8.90 -12.60
CA ALA A 41 3.63 -7.79 -12.87
C ALA A 41 4.49 -6.77 -13.61
N LYS A 42 4.12 -6.47 -14.86
CA LYS A 42 4.68 -5.36 -15.65
C LYS A 42 4.42 -4.08 -14.85
N GLY A 43 5.29 -3.79 -13.91
CA GLY A 43 5.22 -2.67 -12.99
C GLY A 43 6.58 -2.35 -12.39
N ASP A 44 7.65 -3.01 -12.87
CA ASP A 44 9.01 -2.77 -12.36
C ASP A 44 9.63 -1.45 -12.86
N ASP A 45 9.01 -0.79 -13.83
CA ASP A 45 9.54 0.45 -14.43
C ASP A 45 8.77 1.72 -14.10
N ALA A 46 7.61 1.67 -13.44
CA ALA A 46 6.81 2.87 -13.22
C ALA A 46 7.49 3.86 -12.25
N VAL A 47 7.98 3.39 -11.09
CA VAL A 47 8.73 4.24 -10.13
C VAL A 47 10.01 4.80 -10.76
N SER A 48 10.72 4.00 -11.56
CA SER A 48 11.95 4.41 -12.26
C SER A 48 11.69 5.43 -13.39
N ALA A 49 10.50 5.42 -14.00
CA ALA A 49 10.17 6.27 -15.15
C ALA A 49 9.70 7.69 -14.77
N ILE A 50 9.04 7.86 -13.62
CA ILE A 50 8.50 9.16 -13.17
C ILE A 50 9.16 9.70 -11.90
N GLY A 51 9.94 8.88 -11.18
CA GLY A 51 10.63 9.25 -9.95
C GLY A 51 9.77 9.13 -8.69
N GLU A 52 10.42 8.81 -7.56
CA GLU A 52 9.76 8.56 -6.26
C GLU A 52 8.88 9.72 -5.80
N GLU A 53 9.33 10.96 -6.00
CA GLU A 53 8.57 12.15 -5.63
C GLU A 53 7.26 12.29 -6.42
N ALA A 54 7.29 12.01 -7.73
CA ALA A 54 6.09 12.10 -8.57
C ALA A 54 5.06 11.02 -8.20
N VAL A 55 5.53 9.81 -7.86
CA VAL A 55 4.67 8.72 -7.37
C VAL A 55 3.99 9.11 -6.06
N LEU A 56 4.74 9.67 -5.11
CA LEU A 56 4.18 10.14 -3.83
C LEU A 56 3.19 11.28 -4.01
N ASN A 57 3.52 12.26 -4.85
CA ASN A 57 2.61 13.38 -5.15
C ASN A 57 1.31 12.87 -5.78
N LYS A 58 1.40 11.95 -6.76
CA LYS A 58 0.22 11.32 -7.37
C LYS A 58 -0.61 10.54 -6.36
N TYR A 59 0.04 9.81 -5.45
CA TYR A 59 -0.66 9.12 -4.37
C TYR A 59 -1.44 10.10 -3.48
N ILE A 60 -0.80 11.19 -3.05
CA ILE A 60 -1.43 12.22 -2.22
C ILE A 60 -2.64 12.84 -2.93
N GLU A 61 -2.50 13.19 -4.22
CA GLU A 61 -3.61 13.74 -5.02
C GLU A 61 -4.80 12.77 -5.13
N LEU A 62 -4.53 11.48 -5.31
CA LEU A 62 -5.60 10.48 -5.40
C LEU A 62 -6.32 10.28 -4.07
N VAL A 63 -5.60 10.28 -2.93
CA VAL A 63 -6.24 10.23 -1.62
C VAL A 63 -7.10 11.48 -1.38
N ASP A 64 -6.64 12.65 -1.82
CA ASP A 64 -7.40 13.90 -1.70
C ASP A 64 -8.71 13.84 -2.50
N LYS A 65 -8.64 13.38 -3.75
CA LYS A 65 -9.82 13.16 -4.59
C LYS A 65 -10.77 12.13 -4.01
N LEU A 66 -10.24 11.06 -3.40
CA LEU A 66 -11.06 10.05 -2.75
C LEU A 66 -11.85 10.65 -1.58
N VAL A 67 -11.21 11.48 -0.76
CA VAL A 67 -11.89 12.18 0.34
C VAL A 67 -13.01 13.08 -0.19
N ASP A 68 -12.74 13.86 -1.22
CA ASP A 68 -13.74 14.78 -1.77
C ASP A 68 -14.89 14.03 -2.44
N ALA A 69 -14.61 12.93 -3.16
CA ALA A 69 -15.63 12.05 -3.73
C ALA A 69 -16.47 11.35 -2.65
N GLN A 70 -15.86 10.91 -1.54
CA GLN A 70 -16.58 10.36 -0.38
C GLN A 70 -17.50 11.38 0.29
N LYS A 71 -17.08 12.64 0.42
CA LYS A 71 -17.94 13.72 0.93
C LYS A 71 -19.10 14.04 -0.01
N ALA A 72 -18.85 13.99 -1.32
CA ALA A 72 -19.86 14.18 -2.35
C ALA A 72 -20.79 12.97 -2.53
N LYS A 73 -20.45 11.81 -1.94
CA LYS A 73 -21.11 10.51 -2.18
C LYS A 73 -21.13 10.10 -3.66
N ASP A 74 -20.10 10.51 -4.40
CA ASP A 74 -19.94 10.19 -5.81
C ASP A 74 -19.33 8.78 -5.95
N THR A 75 -20.19 7.78 -6.05
CA THR A 75 -19.79 6.37 -6.09
C THR A 75 -18.97 5.99 -7.33
N GLU A 76 -19.17 6.70 -8.45
CA GLU A 76 -18.43 6.44 -9.69
C GLU A 76 -16.98 6.92 -9.54
N GLU A 77 -16.81 8.16 -9.08
CA GLU A 77 -15.49 8.74 -8.84
C GLU A 77 -14.75 8.01 -7.72
N ILE A 78 -15.44 7.62 -6.64
CA ILE A 78 -14.86 6.77 -5.57
C ILE A 78 -14.28 5.48 -6.17
N THR A 79 -15.03 4.80 -7.03
CA THR A 79 -14.60 3.52 -7.62
C THR A 79 -13.37 3.72 -8.52
N LYS A 80 -13.39 4.74 -9.37
CA LYS A 80 -12.30 5.06 -10.28
C LYS A 80 -11.02 5.46 -9.53
N VAL A 81 -11.15 6.40 -8.59
CA VAL A 81 -10.01 6.87 -7.79
C VAL A 81 -9.43 5.73 -6.94
N THR A 82 -10.25 4.82 -6.42
CA THR A 82 -9.78 3.64 -5.68
C THR A 82 -8.96 2.68 -6.56
N GLN A 83 -9.37 2.48 -7.81
CA GLN A 83 -8.59 1.67 -8.76
C GLN A 83 -7.23 2.31 -9.07
N ASP A 84 -7.21 3.61 -9.34
CA ASP A 84 -5.96 4.35 -9.57
C ASP A 84 -5.04 4.33 -8.34
N LEU A 85 -5.62 4.44 -7.14
CA LEU A 85 -4.90 4.31 -5.86
C LEU A 85 -4.28 2.92 -5.68
N MET A 86 -4.96 1.86 -6.11
CA MET A 86 -4.43 0.50 -6.04
C MET A 86 -3.19 0.33 -6.93
N VAL A 87 -3.18 0.96 -8.12
CA VAL A 87 -2.02 0.93 -9.01
C VAL A 87 -0.87 1.73 -8.40
N VAL A 88 -1.12 2.98 -8.00
CA VAL A 88 -0.07 3.85 -7.45
C VAL A 88 0.45 3.36 -6.10
N SER A 89 -0.36 2.69 -5.28
CA SER A 89 0.09 2.14 -4.00
C SER A 89 1.10 1.00 -4.14
N GLN A 90 1.05 0.24 -5.24
CA GLN A 90 2.09 -0.74 -5.56
C GLN A 90 3.43 -0.07 -5.86
N ASP A 91 3.40 1.10 -6.50
CA ASP A 91 4.59 1.91 -6.77
C ASP A 91 5.10 2.57 -5.48
N VAL A 92 4.22 3.09 -4.63
CA VAL A 92 4.59 3.64 -3.31
C VAL A 92 5.22 2.57 -2.41
N ALA A 93 4.74 1.32 -2.47
CA ALA A 93 5.31 0.22 -1.69
C ALA A 93 6.78 -0.09 -2.03
N LYS A 94 7.24 0.34 -3.22
CA LYS A 94 8.63 0.21 -3.65
C LYS A 94 9.51 1.39 -3.20
N ILE A 95 8.91 2.47 -2.71
CA ILE A 95 9.63 3.66 -2.23
C ILE A 95 10.18 3.39 -0.83
N ASP A 96 11.44 3.74 -0.63
CA ASP A 96 12.05 3.73 0.70
C ASP A 96 11.54 4.90 1.54
N LEU A 97 10.47 4.64 2.31
CA LEU A 97 9.82 5.64 3.15
C LEU A 97 10.74 6.23 4.24
N THR A 98 11.90 5.62 4.51
CA THR A 98 12.89 6.17 5.46
C THR A 98 13.70 7.33 4.87
N LYS A 99 13.69 7.49 3.54
CA LYS A 99 14.40 8.55 2.82
C LYS A 99 13.52 9.74 2.45
N LEU A 100 12.27 9.74 2.91
CA LEU A 100 11.38 10.86 2.68
C LEU A 100 11.97 12.15 3.22
N THR A 101 11.87 13.21 2.42
CA THR A 101 12.12 14.55 2.92
C THR A 101 11.09 14.89 3.99
N LYS A 102 11.45 15.82 4.89
CA LYS A 102 10.53 16.31 5.91
C LYS A 102 9.22 16.82 5.30
N GLU A 103 9.29 17.53 4.18
CA GLU A 103 8.12 18.06 3.49
C GLU A 103 7.20 16.96 2.95
N GLN A 104 7.76 15.89 2.36
CA GLN A 104 6.97 14.75 1.88
C GLN A 104 6.30 14.00 3.03
N ALA A 105 7.01 13.79 4.14
CA ALA A 105 6.45 13.18 5.33
C ALA A 105 5.31 14.02 5.93
N GLU A 106 5.46 15.35 5.97
CA GLU A 106 4.41 16.27 6.42
C GLU A 106 3.18 16.23 5.51
N LYS A 107 3.36 16.21 4.18
CA LYS A 107 2.25 16.09 3.23
C LYS A 107 1.51 14.74 3.35
N LEU A 108 2.25 13.63 3.48
CA LEU A 108 1.67 12.30 3.71
C LEU A 108 0.90 12.22 5.03
N ALA A 109 1.45 12.78 6.11
CA ALA A 109 0.77 12.83 7.40
C ALA A 109 -0.50 13.70 7.34
N ALA A 110 -0.44 14.86 6.67
CA ALA A 110 -1.58 15.75 6.51
C ALA A 110 -2.72 15.09 5.71
N ILE A 111 -2.40 14.42 4.60
CA ILE A 111 -3.42 13.75 3.79
C ILE A 111 -3.98 12.51 4.51
N GLY A 112 -3.14 11.76 5.24
CA GLY A 112 -3.58 10.65 6.07
C GLY A 112 -4.56 11.09 7.16
N LYS A 113 -4.30 12.24 7.80
CA LYS A 113 -5.22 12.84 8.77
C LYS A 113 -6.54 13.26 8.11
N LYS A 114 -6.48 13.95 6.95
CA LYS A 114 -7.68 14.37 6.19
C LYS A 114 -8.54 13.15 5.81
N TYR A 115 -7.92 12.06 5.40
CA TYR A 115 -8.61 10.81 5.07
C TYR A 115 -9.25 10.15 6.29
N GLN A 116 -8.53 10.05 7.42
CA GLN A 116 -9.09 9.53 8.68
C GLN A 116 -10.27 10.36 9.18
N GLU A 117 -10.16 11.69 9.13
CA GLU A 117 -11.27 12.59 9.49
C GLU A 117 -12.47 12.39 8.57
N ALA A 118 -12.26 12.18 7.27
CA ALA A 118 -13.34 11.90 6.32
C ALA A 118 -14.05 10.57 6.60
N LEU A 119 -13.30 9.53 6.98
CA LEU A 119 -13.87 8.23 7.37
C LEU A 119 -14.66 8.29 8.68
N MET A 120 -14.25 9.14 9.62
CA MET A 120 -14.95 9.32 10.91
C MET A 120 -16.17 10.24 10.81
N ALA A 121 -16.24 11.07 9.77
CA ALA A 121 -17.32 12.02 9.53
C ALA A 121 -18.45 11.48 8.63
N ASN A 122 -18.23 10.36 7.95
CA ASN A 122 -19.22 9.60 7.18
C ASN A 122 -19.83 8.47 8.01
#